data_AF-X0RUL2-F1
#
_entry.id   AF-X0RUL2-F1
#
_cell.length_a   1.000
_cell.length_b   1.000
_cell.length_c   1.000
_cell.angle_alpha   90.00
_cell.angle_beta   90.00
_cell.angle_gamma   90.00
#
_symmetry.space_group_name_H-M   'P 1'
#
loop_
_entity.id
_entity.type
_entity.pdbx_description
1 polymer ?
#
loop_
_entity_poly.entity_id
_entity_poly.type
_entity_poly.pdbx_seq_one_letter_code
_entity_poly.pdbx_strand_id
1 'polypeptide(L)'
;MVDFNKIIDFFEQSNIPENMLKRGQLVLNNFLKPIKILFEQKNVPKESWSDDQIEFLLETLSNMDTDKDPQASRVGEREARIASRLHLKMSAGFCHGVGRSGFLTAPQPKAPGGSIMYEITNYLARNFLKNFGLPNINKAIVVPLCTGMSLALSLGALKPDIHSNKNKIIIPQIDHRSILKAVDLMGFTPKIVEGKVFGDAVRIPIEDIKANLDSECFSVISLTSFFPPRE
;
A
#
# COMPACT_ATOMS: atom_id res chain seq x y z
N MET A 1 -11.66 30.27 -5.11
CA MET A 1 -11.52 28.93 -4.49
C MET A 1 -11.80 29.07 -3.01
N VAL A 2 -12.57 28.18 -2.41
CA VAL A 2 -12.93 28.27 -0.99
C VAL A 2 -11.76 27.77 -0.14
N ASP A 3 -11.23 28.62 0.73
CA ASP A 3 -10.29 28.22 1.77
C ASP A 3 -11.07 27.95 3.05
N PHE A 4 -11.15 26.68 3.46
CA PHE A 4 -11.89 26.28 4.66
C PHE A 4 -11.34 26.88 5.96
N ASN A 5 -10.09 27.35 5.98
CA ASN A 5 -9.54 28.08 7.14
C ASN A 5 -10.11 29.49 7.30
N LYS A 6 -10.75 30.00 6.24
CA LYS A 6 -11.32 31.35 6.13
C LYS A 6 -12.77 31.31 5.66
N ILE A 7 -13.48 30.22 5.98
CA ILE A 7 -14.86 30.06 5.51
C ILE A 7 -15.79 31.13 6.10
N ILE A 8 -15.48 31.63 7.29
CA ILE A 8 -16.27 32.68 7.96
C ILE A 8 -16.22 34.02 7.23
N ASP A 9 -15.15 34.31 6.47
CA ASP A 9 -14.97 35.56 5.71
C ASP A 9 -16.10 35.73 4.67
N PHE A 10 -16.66 34.62 4.17
CA PHE A 10 -17.81 34.64 3.26
C PHE A 10 -19.14 34.99 3.93
N PHE A 11 -19.19 35.05 5.27
CA PHE A 11 -20.40 35.27 6.07
C PHE A 11 -20.31 36.50 6.99
N GLU A 12 -19.29 37.35 6.84
CA GLU A 12 -19.13 38.56 7.67
C GLU A 12 -20.32 39.51 7.60
N GLN A 13 -21.01 39.56 6.46
CA GLN A 13 -22.22 40.38 6.26
C GLN A 13 -23.52 39.63 6.57
N SER A 14 -23.44 38.43 7.12
CA SER A 14 -24.62 37.64 7.49
C SER A 14 -25.21 38.11 8.82
N ASN A 15 -26.46 37.72 9.08
CA ASN A 15 -27.11 37.94 10.38
C ASN A 15 -26.59 37.02 11.49
N ILE A 16 -25.56 36.21 11.23
CA ILE A 16 -25.00 35.26 12.20
C ILE A 16 -24.02 36.01 13.12
N PRO A 17 -24.20 35.95 14.45
CA PRO A 17 -23.27 36.59 15.39
C PRO A 17 -21.81 36.15 15.21
N GLU A 18 -20.88 37.10 15.30
CA GLU A 18 -19.44 36.87 15.06
C GLU A 18 -18.85 35.79 16.00
N ASN A 19 -19.28 35.75 17.26
CA ASN A 19 -18.85 34.74 18.22
C ASN A 19 -19.27 33.31 17.80
N MET A 20 -20.44 33.16 17.18
CA MET A 20 -20.91 31.88 16.66
C MET A 20 -20.08 31.45 15.45
N LEU A 21 -19.78 32.38 14.53
CA LEU A 21 -18.91 32.11 13.38
C LEU A 21 -17.52 31.66 13.84
N LYS A 22 -16.89 32.39 14.78
CA LYS A 22 -15.59 32.03 15.37
C LYS A 22 -15.62 30.66 16.04
N ARG A 23 -16.69 30.33 16.76
CA ARG A 23 -16.86 29.01 17.38
C ARG A 23 -16.95 27.90 16.33
N GLY A 24 -17.71 28.11 15.26
CA GLY A 24 -17.81 27.17 14.13
C GLY A 24 -16.46 26.93 13.46
N GLN A 25 -15.70 27.99 13.15
CA GLN A 25 -14.36 27.89 12.58
C GLN A 25 -13.41 27.09 13.49
N LEU A 26 -13.47 27.33 14.81
CA LEU A 26 -12.66 26.57 15.78
C LEU A 26 -12.95 25.07 15.73
N VAL A 27 -14.23 24.69 15.66
CA VAL A 27 -14.64 23.28 15.58
C VAL A 27 -14.17 22.65 14.27
N LEU A 28 -14.34 23.34 13.14
CA LEU A 28 -13.86 22.88 11.83
C LEU A 28 -12.34 22.71 11.81
N ASN A 29 -11.59 23.66 12.35
CA ASN A 29 -10.13 23.59 12.43
C ASN A 29 -9.67 22.38 13.26
N ASN A 30 -10.37 22.06 14.35
CA ASN A 30 -10.07 20.86 15.14
C ASN A 30 -10.34 19.57 14.37
N PHE A 31 -11.41 19.52 13.57
CA PHE A 31 -11.71 18.39 12.69
C PHE A 31 -10.64 18.20 11.61
N LEU A 32 -10.15 19.29 11.00
CA LEU A 32 -9.15 19.25 9.92
C LEU A 32 -7.70 19.10 10.41
N LYS A 33 -7.42 19.40 11.68
CA LYS A 33 -6.06 19.40 12.24
C LYS A 33 -5.32 18.07 12.05
N PRO A 34 -5.92 16.88 12.30
CA PRO A 34 -5.23 15.61 12.07
C PRO A 34 -4.85 15.39 10.61
N ILE A 35 -5.71 15.80 9.67
CA ILE A 35 -5.44 15.70 8.22
C ILE A 35 -4.24 16.56 7.84
N LYS A 36 -4.20 17.80 8.33
CA LYS A 36 -3.04 18.68 8.14
C LYS A 36 -1.75 18.03 8.65
N ILE A 37 -1.79 17.47 9.87
CA ILE A 37 -0.64 16.77 10.46
C ILE A 37 -0.20 15.58 9.60
N LEU A 38 -1.13 14.80 9.05
CA LEU A 38 -0.80 13.70 8.14
C LEU A 38 -0.06 14.19 6.89
N PHE A 39 -0.50 15.28 6.27
CA PHE A 39 0.15 15.80 5.07
C PHE A 39 1.56 16.33 5.35
N GLU A 40 1.76 16.98 6.50
CA GLU A 40 3.06 17.51 6.90
C GLU A 40 4.03 16.42 7.33
N GLN A 41 3.57 15.46 8.14
CA GLN A 41 4.44 14.48 8.80
C GLN A 41 4.52 13.15 8.06
N LYS A 42 3.49 12.79 7.28
CA LYS A 42 3.38 11.52 6.53
C LYS A 42 3.60 10.28 7.41
N ASN A 43 3.15 10.35 8.65
CA ASN A 43 3.32 9.32 9.67
C ASN A 43 1.97 8.78 10.13
N VAL A 44 1.97 7.54 10.64
CA VAL A 44 0.79 6.95 11.26
C VAL A 44 0.42 7.80 12.48
N PRO A 45 -0.85 8.23 12.61
CA PRO A 45 -1.25 9.07 13.72
C PRO A 45 -1.17 8.29 15.04
N LYS A 46 -0.80 8.99 16.13
CA LYS A 46 -0.76 8.39 17.47
C LYS A 46 -2.15 8.05 17.99
N GLU A 47 -3.10 8.96 17.74
CA GLU A 47 -4.51 8.80 18.08
C GLU A 47 -5.28 8.44 16.82
N SER A 48 -6.23 7.52 16.94
CA SER A 48 -7.11 7.14 15.83
C SER A 48 -7.98 8.32 15.40
N TRP A 49 -8.22 8.41 14.10
CA TRP A 49 -9.19 9.35 13.55
C TRP A 49 -10.59 8.78 13.67
N SER A 50 -11.61 9.64 13.63
CA SER A 50 -12.98 9.18 13.41
C SER A 50 -13.19 8.74 11.96
N ASP A 51 -14.19 7.89 11.74
CA ASP A 51 -14.57 7.47 10.38
C ASP A 51 -14.93 8.68 9.51
N ASP A 52 -15.63 9.68 10.05
CA ASP A 52 -15.95 10.92 9.34
C ASP A 52 -14.69 11.65 8.81
N GLN A 53 -13.60 11.65 9.57
CA GLN A 53 -12.34 12.29 9.14
C GLN A 53 -11.66 11.50 8.03
N ILE A 54 -11.71 10.16 8.12
CA ILE A 54 -11.16 9.27 7.10
C ILE A 54 -11.97 9.42 5.80
N GLU A 55 -13.30 9.35 5.89
CA GLU A 55 -14.21 9.53 4.76
C GLU A 55 -14.05 10.91 4.13
N PHE A 56 -13.99 11.98 4.92
CA PHE A 56 -13.76 13.33 4.42
C PHE A 56 -12.46 13.44 3.63
N LEU A 57 -11.37 12.86 4.12
CA LEU A 57 -10.09 12.85 3.40
C LEU A 57 -10.19 12.07 2.08
N LEU A 58 -10.76 10.86 2.12
CA LEU A 58 -10.90 10.01 0.93
C LEU A 58 -11.78 10.67 -0.12
N GLU A 59 -12.92 11.23 0.28
CA GLU A 59 -13.83 11.95 -0.60
C GLU A 59 -13.13 13.18 -1.20
N THR A 60 -12.45 13.98 -0.38
CA THR A 60 -11.69 15.16 -0.84
C THR A 60 -10.67 14.78 -1.91
N LEU A 61 -9.86 13.75 -1.66
CA LEU A 61 -8.87 13.28 -2.63
C LEU A 61 -9.55 12.70 -3.88
N SER A 62 -10.61 11.90 -3.74
CA SER A 62 -11.29 11.29 -4.90
C SER A 62 -11.91 12.32 -5.85
N ASN A 63 -12.32 13.48 -5.34
CA ASN A 63 -12.84 14.60 -6.13
C ASN A 63 -11.76 15.31 -6.97
N MET A 64 -10.48 14.99 -6.75
CA MET A 64 -9.38 15.47 -7.59
C MET A 64 -9.16 14.62 -8.85
N ASP A 65 -9.77 13.43 -8.94
CA ASP A 65 -9.62 12.56 -10.11
C ASP A 65 -10.43 13.11 -11.31
N THR A 66 -9.88 12.93 -12.52
CA THR A 66 -10.43 13.58 -13.73
C THR A 66 -11.82 13.08 -14.13
N ASP A 67 -12.24 11.90 -13.64
CA ASP A 67 -13.59 11.39 -13.85
C ASP A 67 -14.67 12.12 -13.02
N LYS A 68 -14.29 13.08 -12.17
CA LYS A 68 -15.22 13.99 -11.45
C LYS A 68 -15.33 15.35 -12.11
N ASP A 69 -14.49 15.66 -13.10
CA ASP A 69 -14.60 16.91 -13.85
C ASP A 69 -15.87 16.88 -14.74
N PRO A 70 -16.86 17.76 -14.49
CA PRO A 70 -18.08 17.83 -15.28
C PRO A 70 -17.84 18.43 -16.68
N GLN A 71 -16.71 19.12 -16.91
CA GLN A 71 -16.37 19.74 -18.18
C GLN A 71 -15.43 18.86 -19.04
N ALA A 72 -14.96 17.74 -18.51
CA ALA A 72 -14.05 16.85 -19.24
C ALA A 72 -14.74 16.17 -20.44
N SER A 73 -14.11 16.28 -21.61
CA SER A 73 -14.45 15.51 -22.81
C SER A 73 -13.98 14.06 -22.69
N ARG A 74 -14.82 13.19 -22.15
CA ARG A 74 -14.52 11.77 -21.85
C ARG A 74 -14.63 10.87 -23.09
N VAL A 75 -13.73 11.05 -24.05
CA VAL A 75 -13.75 10.31 -25.34
C VAL A 75 -12.84 9.08 -25.37
N GLY A 76 -12.03 8.86 -24.33
CA GLY A 76 -11.11 7.72 -24.26
C GLY A 76 -11.79 6.38 -24.00
N GLU A 77 -11.03 5.30 -24.18
CA GLU A 77 -11.41 3.93 -23.87
C GLU A 77 -11.46 3.65 -22.37
N ARG A 78 -10.65 4.38 -21.58
CA ARG A 78 -10.54 4.23 -20.13
C ARG A 78 -10.76 5.57 -19.41
N GLU A 79 -12.04 5.92 -19.29
CA GLU A 79 -12.55 7.16 -18.66
C GLU A 79 -13.21 6.92 -17.29
N ALA A 80 -12.98 5.73 -16.71
CA ALA A 80 -13.48 5.32 -15.40
C ALA A 80 -15.00 5.55 -15.18
N ARG A 81 -15.79 5.39 -16.26
CA ARG A 81 -17.25 5.48 -16.20
C ARG A 81 -17.79 4.38 -15.29
N ILE A 82 -18.69 4.73 -14.39
CA ILE A 82 -19.33 3.79 -13.47
C ILE A 82 -20.74 3.43 -13.96
N ALA A 83 -21.10 2.16 -13.87
CA ALA A 83 -22.46 1.70 -14.16
C ALA A 83 -23.39 1.78 -12.93
N SER A 84 -22.82 1.66 -11.72
CA SER A 84 -23.55 1.65 -10.45
C SER A 84 -22.85 2.50 -9.41
N ARG A 85 -23.64 3.24 -8.62
CA ARG A 85 -23.15 4.01 -7.47
C ARG A 85 -22.56 3.12 -6.38
N LEU A 86 -22.87 1.82 -6.35
CA LEU A 86 -22.23 0.87 -5.43
C LEU A 86 -20.73 0.77 -5.64
N HIS A 87 -20.23 1.00 -6.86
CA HIS A 87 -18.79 1.04 -7.11
C HIS A 87 -18.10 2.16 -6.33
N LEU A 88 -18.73 3.34 -6.22
CA LEU A 88 -18.17 4.47 -5.48
C LEU A 88 -17.99 4.15 -4.00
N LYS A 89 -18.89 3.35 -3.41
CA LYS A 89 -18.76 2.91 -2.00
C LYS A 89 -17.57 1.97 -1.81
N MET A 90 -17.37 1.04 -2.74
CA MET A 90 -16.29 0.06 -2.66
C MET A 90 -14.92 0.65 -3.02
N SER A 91 -14.87 1.62 -3.92
CA SER A 91 -13.63 2.26 -4.37
C SER A 91 -13.27 3.52 -3.57
N ALA A 92 -14.08 3.90 -2.58
CA ALA A 92 -14.00 5.20 -1.90
C ALA A 92 -13.93 6.38 -2.90
N GLY A 93 -14.64 6.25 -4.02
CA GLY A 93 -14.63 7.21 -5.12
C GLY A 93 -13.45 7.09 -6.09
N PHE A 94 -12.38 6.33 -5.84
CA PHE A 94 -11.21 6.25 -6.74
C PHE A 94 -11.43 5.30 -7.93
N CYS A 95 -12.18 5.73 -8.94
CA CYS A 95 -12.60 4.90 -10.07
C CYS A 95 -11.47 4.52 -11.06
N HIS A 96 -10.43 5.34 -11.15
CA HIS A 96 -9.30 5.08 -12.04
C HIS A 96 -8.30 4.04 -11.47
N GLY A 97 -8.38 3.75 -10.17
CA GLY A 97 -7.39 2.96 -9.45
C GLY A 97 -6.09 3.72 -9.20
N VAL A 98 -5.01 2.98 -8.92
CA VAL A 98 -3.68 3.53 -8.62
C VAL A 98 -2.65 3.08 -9.65
N GLY A 99 -1.62 3.90 -9.85
CA GLY A 99 -0.51 3.59 -10.74
C GLY A 99 -0.78 3.78 -12.22
N ARG A 100 0.23 3.42 -13.03
CA ARG A 100 0.18 3.41 -14.50
C ARG A 100 0.44 2.01 -15.03
N SER A 101 0.18 1.83 -16.33
CA SER A 101 0.54 0.58 -17.02
C SER A 101 2.02 0.27 -16.80
N GLY A 102 2.30 -0.89 -16.18
CA GLY A 102 3.65 -1.35 -15.88
C GLY A 102 4.35 -0.70 -14.67
N PHE A 103 3.78 0.31 -14.02
CA PHE A 103 4.44 0.97 -12.89
C PHE A 103 3.46 1.45 -11.82
N LEU A 104 3.38 0.71 -10.73
CA LEU A 104 2.36 0.91 -9.69
C LEU A 104 2.55 2.23 -8.92
N THR A 105 3.78 2.65 -8.65
CA THR A 105 4.06 3.90 -7.91
C THR A 105 4.12 5.15 -8.79
N ALA A 106 3.88 5.03 -10.10
CA ALA A 106 3.87 6.20 -10.98
C ALA A 106 2.57 6.96 -10.77
N PRO A 107 2.61 8.29 -10.61
CA PRO A 107 1.40 9.08 -10.53
C PRO A 107 0.60 8.93 -11.83
N GLN A 108 -0.71 8.75 -11.70
CA GLN A 108 -1.66 8.59 -12.78
C GLN A 108 -2.21 9.97 -13.17
N PRO A 109 -1.93 10.48 -14.39
CA PRO A 109 -2.42 11.80 -14.82
C PRO A 109 -3.95 11.93 -14.78
N LYS A 110 -4.68 10.83 -15.01
CA LYS A 110 -6.15 10.80 -14.92
C LYS A 110 -6.68 10.69 -13.48
N ALA A 111 -5.82 10.39 -12.52
CA ALA A 111 -6.18 10.20 -11.11
C ALA A 111 -5.17 10.87 -10.15
N PRO A 112 -5.05 12.21 -10.17
CA PRO A 112 -4.17 12.92 -9.24
C PRO A 112 -4.50 12.63 -7.77
N GLY A 113 -5.78 12.55 -7.43
CA GLY A 113 -6.25 12.24 -6.09
C GLY A 113 -5.87 10.84 -5.64
N GLY A 114 -6.16 9.85 -6.48
CA GLY A 114 -5.73 8.46 -6.25
C GLY A 114 -4.22 8.32 -6.14
N SER A 115 -3.46 9.13 -6.87
CA SER A 115 -1.98 9.14 -6.82
C SER A 115 -1.47 9.68 -5.48
N ILE A 116 -2.05 10.79 -4.98
CA ILE A 116 -1.70 11.36 -3.67
C ILE A 116 -2.07 10.38 -2.55
N MET A 117 -3.28 9.83 -2.59
CA MET A 117 -3.74 8.81 -1.64
C MET A 117 -2.77 7.63 -1.56
N TYR A 118 -2.32 7.14 -2.72
CA TYR A 118 -1.40 6.02 -2.78
C TYR A 118 0.01 6.36 -2.28
N GLU A 119 0.49 7.57 -2.54
CA GLU A 119 1.78 8.04 -2.01
C GLU A 119 1.75 8.10 -0.48
N ILE A 120 0.71 8.71 0.10
CA ILE A 120 0.48 8.76 1.55
C ILE A 120 0.44 7.35 2.14
N THR A 121 -0.31 6.45 1.51
CA THR A 121 -0.42 5.04 1.93
C THR A 121 0.94 4.35 2.03
N ASN A 122 1.83 4.59 1.06
CA ASN A 122 3.19 4.03 1.08
C ASN A 122 4.06 4.63 2.19
N TYR A 123 3.94 5.92 2.49
CA TYR A 123 4.61 6.52 3.64
C TYR A 123 4.10 5.95 4.96
N LEU A 124 2.79 5.79 5.10
CA LEU A 124 2.17 5.19 6.29
C LEU A 124 2.64 3.76 6.49
N ALA A 125 2.65 2.93 5.44
CA ALA A 125 3.17 1.57 5.51
C ALA A 125 4.64 1.54 5.95
N ARG A 126 5.48 2.41 5.39
CA ARG A 126 6.89 2.52 5.79
C ARG A 126 7.03 2.96 7.25
N ASN A 127 6.29 3.99 7.67
CA ASN A 127 6.33 4.49 9.03
C ASN A 127 5.89 3.41 10.02
N PHE A 128 4.83 2.67 9.69
CA PHE A 128 4.37 1.52 10.47
C PHE A 128 5.49 0.47 10.62
N LEU A 129 6.09 0.02 9.52
CA LEU A 129 7.18 -0.96 9.57
C LEU A 129 8.37 -0.49 10.42
N LYS A 130 8.72 0.80 10.37
CA LYS A 130 9.76 1.38 11.24
C LYS A 130 9.42 1.28 12.72
N ASN A 131 8.19 1.61 13.08
CA ASN A 131 7.72 1.58 14.46
C ASN A 131 7.64 0.15 15.02
N PHE A 132 7.51 -0.85 14.15
CA PHE A 132 7.40 -2.27 14.50
C PHE A 132 8.68 -3.07 14.26
N GLY A 133 9.86 -2.45 14.42
CA GLY A 133 11.14 -3.17 14.50
C GLY A 133 11.96 -3.23 13.22
N LEU A 134 11.57 -2.50 12.16
CA LEU A 134 12.39 -2.34 10.95
C LEU A 134 12.91 -0.88 10.80
N PRO A 135 13.71 -0.36 11.75
CA PRO A 135 14.07 1.07 11.79
C PRO A 135 14.82 1.55 10.54
N ASN A 136 15.56 0.63 9.90
CA ASN A 136 16.42 0.90 8.74
C ASN A 136 15.69 0.81 7.38
N ILE A 137 14.37 0.60 7.35
CA ILE A 137 13.64 0.49 6.08
C ILE A 137 13.55 1.84 5.33
N ASN A 138 14.00 1.84 4.08
CA ASN A 138 14.07 3.05 3.26
C ASN A 138 12.79 3.34 2.49
N LYS A 139 12.09 2.31 2.01
CA LYS A 139 10.86 2.42 1.23
C LYS A 139 9.92 1.26 1.57
N ALA A 140 8.63 1.49 1.42
CA ALA A 140 7.60 0.46 1.43
C ALA A 140 6.63 0.75 0.29
N ILE A 141 5.99 -0.30 -0.22
CA ILE A 141 4.96 -0.22 -1.25
C ILE A 141 3.80 -1.13 -0.84
N VAL A 142 2.57 -0.62 -0.93
CA VAL A 142 1.35 -1.39 -0.72
C VAL A 142 0.84 -1.91 -2.04
N VAL A 143 0.91 -3.21 -2.28
CA VAL A 143 0.45 -3.79 -3.55
C VAL A 143 -0.96 -4.38 -3.40
N PRO A 144 -1.87 -4.23 -4.39
CA PRO A 144 -3.23 -4.76 -4.34
C PRO A 144 -3.26 -6.26 -4.68
N LEU A 145 -2.40 -7.05 -4.01
CA LEU A 145 -2.18 -8.47 -4.25
C LEU A 145 -1.93 -9.19 -2.92
N CYS A 146 -2.22 -10.49 -2.87
CA CYS A 146 -1.89 -11.31 -1.73
C CYS A 146 -0.37 -11.53 -1.61
N THR A 147 0.12 -11.89 -0.42
CA THR A 147 1.56 -12.05 -0.13
C THR A 147 2.29 -12.96 -1.11
N GLY A 148 1.68 -14.06 -1.57
CA GLY A 148 2.28 -14.94 -2.57
C GLY A 148 2.49 -14.25 -3.93
N MET A 149 1.51 -13.48 -4.39
CA MET A 149 1.66 -12.70 -5.61
C MET A 149 2.63 -11.52 -5.45
N SER A 150 2.68 -10.90 -4.27
CA SER A 150 3.67 -9.88 -3.94
C SER A 150 5.09 -10.45 -3.95
N LEU A 151 5.27 -11.67 -3.44
CA LEU A 151 6.53 -12.41 -3.53
C LEU A 151 6.89 -12.71 -5.00
N ALA A 152 5.94 -13.16 -5.81
CA ALA A 152 6.16 -13.35 -7.24
C ALA A 152 6.59 -12.06 -7.94
N LEU A 153 5.98 -10.91 -7.61
CA LEU A 153 6.43 -9.61 -8.11
C LEU A 153 7.86 -9.28 -7.68
N SER A 154 8.25 -9.54 -6.42
CA SER A 154 9.63 -9.34 -5.95
C SER A 154 10.62 -10.24 -6.68
N LEU A 155 10.27 -11.52 -6.88
CA LEU A 155 11.08 -12.47 -7.63
C LEU A 155 11.22 -12.05 -9.10
N GLY A 156 10.13 -11.60 -9.73
CA GLY A 156 10.14 -11.09 -11.10
C GLY A 156 10.97 -9.82 -11.26
N ALA A 157 10.90 -8.89 -10.29
CA ALA A 157 11.68 -7.65 -10.30
C ALA A 157 13.18 -7.88 -10.12
N LEU A 158 13.57 -8.95 -9.41
CA LEU A 158 14.96 -9.33 -9.18
C LEU A 158 15.45 -10.39 -10.17
N LYS A 159 14.58 -10.89 -11.05
CA LYS A 159 14.85 -12.04 -11.92
C LYS A 159 16.11 -11.77 -12.76
N PRO A 160 17.04 -12.74 -12.85
CA PRO A 160 18.22 -12.60 -13.68
C PRO A 160 17.85 -12.46 -15.15
N ASP A 161 18.82 -12.02 -15.95
CA ASP A 161 18.70 -12.04 -17.41
C ASP A 161 18.33 -13.46 -17.90
N ILE A 162 17.59 -13.53 -19.01
CA ILE A 162 17.10 -14.78 -19.59
C ILE A 162 18.22 -15.77 -19.94
N HIS A 163 19.45 -15.28 -20.16
CA HIS A 163 20.61 -16.12 -20.43
C HIS A 163 21.30 -16.66 -19.18
N SER A 164 20.83 -16.28 -17.98
CA SER A 164 21.38 -16.78 -16.73
C SER A 164 20.94 -18.23 -16.46
N ASN A 165 21.87 -19.05 -15.98
CA ASN A 165 21.56 -20.39 -15.46
C ASN A 165 20.94 -20.34 -14.04
N LYS A 166 20.75 -19.16 -13.45
CA LYS A 166 20.21 -19.00 -12.10
C LYS A 166 18.69 -19.17 -12.08
N ASN A 167 18.24 -20.42 -11.97
CA ASN A 167 16.83 -20.79 -11.96
C ASN A 167 16.34 -21.39 -10.63
N LYS A 168 17.24 -21.61 -9.67
CA LYS A 168 16.93 -22.33 -8.42
C LYS A 168 16.63 -21.37 -7.28
N ILE A 169 15.56 -21.61 -6.54
CA ILE A 169 15.25 -20.87 -5.30
C ILE A 169 15.29 -21.83 -4.13
N ILE A 170 16.16 -21.55 -3.17
CA ILE A 170 16.26 -22.34 -1.94
C ILE A 170 15.18 -21.88 -0.97
N ILE A 171 14.43 -22.83 -0.45
CA ILE A 171 13.31 -22.59 0.46
C ILE A 171 13.48 -23.51 1.66
N PRO A 172 13.68 -22.97 2.88
CA PRO A 172 13.53 -23.75 4.10
C PRO A 172 12.13 -24.37 4.11
N GLN A 173 12.04 -25.69 4.24
CA GLN A 173 10.79 -26.45 4.20
C GLN A 173 9.68 -25.73 4.94
N ILE A 174 8.52 -25.54 4.32
CA ILE A 174 7.31 -25.00 4.97
C ILE A 174 6.09 -25.55 4.25
N ASP A 175 5.08 -25.93 5.03
CA ASP A 175 3.82 -26.47 4.51
C ASP A 175 2.85 -25.34 4.11
N HIS A 176 3.32 -24.45 3.23
CA HIS A 176 2.54 -23.31 2.78
C HIS A 176 2.56 -23.16 1.25
N ARG A 177 1.49 -23.64 0.61
CA ARG A 177 1.38 -23.74 -0.87
C ARG A 177 1.57 -22.41 -1.60
N SER A 178 1.24 -21.27 -0.99
CA SER A 178 1.32 -19.98 -1.67
C SER A 178 2.76 -19.58 -2.05
N ILE A 179 3.76 -20.02 -1.29
CA ILE A 179 5.17 -19.69 -1.57
C ILE A 179 5.65 -20.49 -2.78
N LEU A 180 5.37 -21.79 -2.80
CA LEU A 180 5.70 -22.67 -3.92
C LEU A 180 5.01 -22.20 -5.20
N LYS A 181 3.71 -21.86 -5.13
CA LYS A 181 2.98 -21.31 -6.27
C LYS A 181 3.58 -20.00 -6.81
N ALA A 182 4.16 -19.16 -5.96
CA ALA A 182 4.82 -17.92 -6.39
C ALA A 182 6.12 -18.20 -7.15
N VAL A 183 6.89 -19.18 -6.68
CA VAL A 183 8.12 -19.67 -7.33
C VAL A 183 7.80 -20.29 -8.68
N ASP A 184 6.80 -21.19 -8.71
CA ASP A 184 6.34 -21.87 -9.94
C ASP A 184 5.81 -20.86 -10.96
N LEU A 185 5.01 -19.87 -10.54
CA LEU A 185 4.47 -18.84 -11.40
C LEU A 185 5.57 -18.03 -12.11
N MET A 186 6.70 -17.80 -11.44
CA MET A 186 7.85 -17.10 -11.99
C MET A 186 8.79 -17.99 -12.81
N GLY A 187 8.49 -19.29 -12.91
CA GLY A 187 9.25 -20.27 -13.68
C GLY A 187 10.59 -20.64 -13.06
N PHE A 188 10.69 -20.57 -11.72
CA PHE A 188 11.87 -21.01 -10.98
C PHE A 188 11.68 -22.43 -10.45
N THR A 189 12.79 -23.11 -10.16
CA THR A 189 12.79 -24.45 -9.56
C THR A 189 12.97 -24.34 -8.04
N PRO A 190 11.99 -24.74 -7.22
CA PRO A 190 12.14 -24.74 -5.77
C PRO A 190 13.10 -25.86 -5.32
N LYS A 191 14.05 -25.52 -4.44
CA LYS A 191 14.89 -26.47 -3.71
C LYS A 191 14.55 -26.41 -2.24
N ILE A 192 13.82 -27.41 -1.77
CA ILE A 192 13.42 -27.51 -0.36
C ILE A 192 14.58 -28.01 0.49
N VAL A 193 14.86 -27.30 1.59
CA VAL A 193 15.80 -27.73 2.63
C VAL A 193 14.99 -28.23 3.82
N GLU A 194 15.06 -29.53 4.08
CA GLU A 194 14.26 -30.20 5.11
C GLU A 194 14.63 -29.72 6.51
N GLY A 195 13.60 -29.63 7.37
CA GLY A 195 13.79 -29.36 8.78
C GLY A 195 14.27 -30.59 9.53
N LYS A 196 14.98 -30.36 10.62
CA LYS A 196 15.38 -31.38 11.59
C LYS A 196 14.65 -31.14 12.90
N VAL A 197 14.40 -32.22 13.63
CA VAL A 197 13.73 -32.17 14.94
C VAL A 197 14.75 -31.82 16.02
N PHE A 198 14.41 -30.83 16.86
CA PHE A 198 15.17 -30.34 18.00
C PHE A 198 14.25 -30.28 19.21
N GLY A 199 14.16 -31.40 19.94
CA GLY A 199 13.15 -31.55 21.00
C GLY A 199 11.75 -31.48 20.41
N ASP A 200 10.94 -30.54 20.89
CA ASP A 200 9.58 -30.31 20.37
C ASP A 200 9.56 -29.43 19.11
N ALA A 201 10.66 -28.76 18.75
CA ALA A 201 10.72 -27.84 17.63
C ALA A 201 11.28 -28.47 16.36
N VAL A 202 10.83 -28.02 15.20
CA VAL A 202 11.45 -28.26 13.90
C VAL A 202 12.23 -27.01 13.51
N ARG A 203 13.54 -27.16 13.29
CA ARG A 203 14.41 -26.05 12.85
C ARG A 203 15.14 -26.46 11.58
N ILE A 204 15.56 -25.47 10.80
CA ILE A 204 16.31 -25.69 9.56
C ILE A 204 17.71 -25.11 9.78
N PRO A 205 18.72 -25.96 10.05
CA PRO A 205 20.07 -25.50 10.29
C PRO A 205 20.60 -24.67 9.11
N ILE A 206 21.21 -23.53 9.44
CA ILE A 206 21.81 -22.64 8.44
C ILE A 206 22.85 -23.39 7.60
N GLU A 207 23.55 -24.35 8.17
CA GLU A 207 24.56 -25.11 7.43
C GLU A 207 23.96 -26.03 6.37
N ASP A 208 22.74 -26.53 6.57
CA ASP A 208 22.02 -27.27 5.53
C ASP A 208 21.59 -26.33 4.39
N ILE A 209 21.22 -25.08 4.72
CA ILE A 209 20.93 -24.05 3.70
C ILE A 209 22.21 -23.73 2.90
N LYS A 210 23.34 -23.49 3.58
CA LYS A 210 24.61 -23.19 2.92
C LYS A 210 25.10 -24.33 2.04
N ALA A 211 24.94 -25.58 2.49
CA ALA A 211 25.32 -26.77 1.71
C ALA A 211 24.51 -26.94 0.42
N ASN A 212 23.32 -26.33 0.32
CA ASN A 212 22.47 -26.36 -0.87
C ASN A 212 22.69 -25.14 -1.79
N LEU A 213 23.57 -24.19 -1.44
CA LEU A 213 23.96 -23.11 -2.33
C LEU A 213 24.82 -23.65 -3.48
N ASP A 214 24.45 -23.31 -4.71
CA ASP A 214 25.20 -23.65 -5.92
C ASP A 214 25.18 -22.51 -6.96
N SER A 215 25.83 -22.71 -8.09
CA SER A 215 25.94 -21.71 -9.17
C SER A 215 24.60 -21.40 -9.86
N GLU A 216 23.60 -22.28 -9.73
CA GLU A 216 22.25 -22.09 -10.26
C GLU A 216 21.32 -21.41 -9.26
N CYS A 217 21.76 -21.22 -8.01
CA CYS A 217 20.99 -20.56 -6.97
C CYS A 217 20.78 -19.08 -7.32
N PHE A 218 19.54 -18.73 -7.60
CA PHE A 218 19.10 -17.36 -7.77
C PHE A 218 18.93 -16.65 -6.43
N SER A 219 18.19 -17.25 -5.50
CA SER A 219 17.83 -16.61 -4.23
C SER A 219 17.47 -17.63 -3.15
N VAL A 220 17.48 -17.16 -1.90
CA VAL A 220 16.99 -17.88 -0.72
C VAL A 220 15.75 -17.15 -0.20
N ILE A 221 14.62 -17.85 -0.10
CA ILE A 221 13.41 -17.32 0.55
C ILE A 221 13.45 -17.73 2.02
N SER A 222 13.70 -16.78 2.91
CA SER A 222 13.61 -17.00 4.36
C SER A 222 12.21 -16.71 4.88
N LEU A 223 11.88 -17.29 6.04
CA LEU A 223 10.54 -17.26 6.62
C LEU A 223 10.65 -16.89 8.10
N THR A 224 9.96 -15.83 8.49
CA THR A 224 9.95 -15.33 9.88
C THR A 224 8.67 -15.68 10.63
N SER A 225 7.62 -16.07 9.92
CA SER A 225 6.32 -16.45 10.49
C SER A 225 5.85 -17.76 9.85
N PHE A 226 5.42 -18.69 10.69
CA PHE A 226 5.00 -20.04 10.31
C PHE A 226 4.22 -20.69 11.47
N PHE A 227 3.59 -21.83 11.20
CA PHE A 227 2.90 -22.61 12.23
C PHE A 227 3.89 -23.29 13.19
N PRO A 228 3.55 -23.42 14.48
CA PRO A 228 4.25 -24.30 15.41
C PRO A 228 4.25 -25.76 14.92
N PRO A 229 5.20 -26.61 15.37
CA PRO A 229 6.21 -26.31 16.39
C PRO A 229 7.55 -26.01 15.74
N ARG A 230 7.85 -24.73 15.52
CA ARG A 230 9.09 -24.26 14.91
C ARG A 230 9.59 -23.08 15.71
N GLU A 231 10.90 -22.97 15.83
CA GLU A 231 11.62 -21.88 16.52
C GLU A 231 12.66 -21.26 15.61
#